data_AF-A0A960YXP0-F1
#
_entry.id   AF-A0A960YXP0-F1
#
_cell.length_a   1.000
_cell.length_b   1.000
_cell.length_c   1.000
_cell.angle_alpha   90.00
_cell.angle_beta   90.00
_cell.angle_gamma   90.00
#
_symmetry.space_group_name_H-M   'P 1'
#
loop_
_entity.id
_entity.type
_entity.pdbx_description
1 polymer ?
#
loop_
_entity_poly.entity_id
_entity_poly.type
_entity_poly.pdbx_seq_one_letter_code
_entity_poly.pdbx_strand_id
1 'polypeptide(L)'
;MAEEYISRIESLNKGDFVRLLELIPQFQMNPDFGKMEKGDESTGNLPFYAPSELVSEFLKIIEEMGIIIDFDWIKWNEGVEILKNPDYDFQSLNKVTLCKLITAIVKNDRFTEGYLLSKFNDGSLLKIIQTFETKFE
;
A
#
# COMPACT_ATOMS: atom_id res chain seq x y z
N MET A 1 10.41 8.60 -18.15
CA MET A 1 9.62 7.42 -17.76
C MET A 1 10.23 6.68 -16.57
N ALA A 2 11.36 5.95 -16.67
CA ALA A 2 11.95 5.25 -15.51
C ALA A 2 12.82 6.16 -14.61
N GLU A 3 13.68 6.98 -15.20
CA GLU A 3 14.62 7.85 -14.45
C GLU A 3 13.90 8.98 -13.69
N GLU A 4 12.74 9.41 -14.18
CA GLU A 4 11.97 10.53 -13.64
C GLU A 4 11.32 10.20 -12.29
N TYR A 5 10.67 9.04 -12.17
CA TYR A 5 10.08 8.63 -10.89
C TYR A 5 11.16 8.25 -9.87
N ILE A 6 12.30 7.70 -10.32
CA ILE A 6 13.42 7.37 -9.43
C ILE A 6 13.94 8.67 -8.81
N SER A 7 14.25 9.68 -9.63
CA SER A 7 14.70 10.99 -9.15
C SER A 7 13.70 11.62 -8.18
N ARG A 8 12.40 11.56 -8.50
CA ARG A 8 11.33 12.03 -7.61
C ARG A 8 11.35 11.31 -6.26
N ILE A 9 11.36 9.98 -6.24
CA ILE A 9 11.37 9.19 -5.00
C ILE A 9 12.62 9.47 -4.17
N GLU A 10 13.78 9.55 -4.81
CA GLU A 10 15.04 9.82 -4.11
C GLU A 10 15.05 11.23 -3.48
N SER A 11 14.33 12.19 -4.07
CA SER A 11 14.15 13.53 -3.49
C SER A 11 13.18 13.60 -2.31
N LEU A 12 12.38 12.55 -2.07
CA LEU A 12 11.46 12.54 -0.93
C LEU A 12 12.23 12.34 0.39
N ASN A 13 11.74 12.99 1.44
CA ASN A 13 12.28 12.95 2.79
C ASN A 13 11.15 12.66 3.81
N LYS A 14 11.50 12.52 5.09
CA LYS A 14 10.56 12.13 6.16
C LYS A 14 9.35 13.06 6.22
N GLY A 15 9.56 14.34 5.97
CA GLY A 15 8.54 15.39 5.97
C GLY A 15 7.42 15.11 4.96
N ASP A 16 7.75 14.51 3.82
CA ASP A 16 6.77 14.16 2.78
C ASP A 16 5.84 13.02 3.23
N PHE A 17 6.29 12.18 4.19
CA PHE A 17 5.56 11.00 4.67
C PHE A 17 4.82 11.24 5.99
N VAL A 18 4.86 12.44 6.57
CA VAL A 18 4.27 12.72 7.90
C VAL A 18 2.83 12.25 7.99
N ARG A 19 1.97 12.63 7.03
CA ARG A 19 0.56 12.23 7.00
C ARG A 19 0.37 10.71 6.95
N LEU A 20 1.24 10.01 6.23
CA LEU A 20 1.18 8.55 6.14
C LEU A 20 1.66 7.89 7.45
N LEU A 21 2.71 8.42 8.06
CA LEU A 21 3.26 7.92 9.33
C LEU A 21 2.28 8.15 10.50
N GLU A 22 1.51 9.25 10.48
CA GLU A 22 0.45 9.55 11.46
C GLU A 22 -0.71 8.53 11.45
N LEU A 23 -0.84 7.72 10.39
CA LEU A 23 -1.80 6.62 10.36
C LEU A 23 -1.32 5.37 11.11
N ILE A 24 0.00 5.21 11.34
CA ILE A 24 0.56 4.00 11.97
C ILE A 24 -0.09 3.70 13.33
N PRO A 25 -0.19 4.65 14.28
CA PRO A 25 -0.82 4.36 15.57
C PRO A 25 -2.29 3.98 15.43
N GLN A 26 -3.01 4.58 14.47
CA GLN A 26 -4.41 4.30 14.23
C GLN A 26 -4.62 2.88 13.71
N PHE A 27 -3.76 2.42 12.79
CA PHE A 27 -3.78 1.04 12.30
C PHE A 27 -3.43 0.02 13.39
N GLN A 28 -2.55 0.38 14.33
CA GLN A 28 -2.20 -0.49 15.46
C GLN A 28 -3.31 -0.57 16.50
N MET A 29 -4.03 0.52 16.74
CA MET A 29 -5.14 0.58 17.69
C MET A 29 -6.43 -0.02 17.15
N ASN A 30 -6.65 0.06 15.84
CA ASN A 30 -7.85 -0.43 15.18
C ASN A 30 -7.49 -1.37 14.01
N PRO A 31 -7.50 -2.70 14.23
CA PRO A 31 -7.21 -3.67 13.18
C PRO A 31 -8.40 -3.88 12.23
N ASP A 32 -9.48 -3.10 12.32
CA ASP A 32 -10.55 -3.13 11.32
C ASP A 32 -10.14 -2.34 10.08
N PHE A 33 -9.65 -3.07 9.08
CA PHE A 33 -9.24 -2.51 7.80
C PHE A 33 -10.40 -2.44 6.80
N GLY A 34 -11.54 -3.09 7.09
CA GLY A 34 -12.66 -3.17 6.17
C GLY A 34 -13.40 -4.49 6.28
N LYS A 35 -14.55 -4.56 5.58
CA LYS A 35 -15.47 -5.69 5.64
C LYS A 35 -16.03 -6.03 4.28
N MET A 36 -16.44 -7.28 4.12
CA MET A 36 -17.21 -7.70 2.96
C MET A 36 -18.65 -7.20 3.14
N GLU A 37 -19.07 -6.32 2.24
CA GLU A 37 -20.45 -5.87 2.12
C GLU A 37 -21.23 -6.88 1.28
N LYS A 38 -22.45 -7.18 1.73
CA LYS A 38 -23.34 -8.04 0.96
C LYS A 38 -23.80 -7.26 -0.26
N GLY A 39 -23.70 -7.90 -1.42
CA GLY A 39 -24.37 -7.44 -2.63
C GLY A 39 -25.88 -7.45 -2.46
N ASP A 40 -26.56 -6.77 -3.37
CA ASP A 40 -28.01 -6.80 -3.51
C ASP A 40 -28.34 -7.50 -4.83
N GLU A 41 -28.77 -8.76 -4.73
CA GLU A 41 -29.16 -9.58 -5.89
C GLU A 41 -30.32 -8.95 -6.68
N SER A 42 -31.20 -8.19 -6.03
CA SER A 42 -32.36 -7.56 -6.68
C SER A 42 -31.97 -6.40 -7.59
N THR A 43 -30.85 -5.74 -7.29
CA THR A 43 -30.27 -4.68 -8.13
C THR A 43 -29.11 -5.17 -8.99
N GLY A 44 -28.75 -6.45 -8.90
CA GLY A 44 -27.57 -7.02 -9.56
C GLY A 44 -26.24 -6.57 -8.96
N ASN A 45 -26.25 -6.00 -7.75
CA ASN A 45 -25.03 -5.59 -7.06
C ASN A 45 -24.35 -6.83 -6.49
N LEU A 46 -23.11 -7.07 -6.91
CA LEU A 46 -22.29 -8.15 -6.37
C LEU A 46 -21.72 -7.77 -4.99
N PRO A 47 -21.41 -8.75 -4.11
CA PRO A 47 -20.65 -8.50 -2.90
C PRO A 47 -19.29 -7.87 -3.21
N PHE A 48 -18.85 -6.96 -2.35
CA PHE A 48 -17.58 -6.25 -2.50
C PHE A 48 -16.96 -6.01 -1.13
N TYR A 49 -15.64 -5.81 -1.09
CA TYR A 49 -14.95 -5.41 0.12
C TYR A 49 -14.94 -3.89 0.24
N ALA A 50 -15.61 -3.38 1.27
CA ALA A 50 -15.58 -1.97 1.62
C ALA A 50 -14.36 -1.70 2.53
N PRO A 51 -13.41 -0.85 2.12
CA PRO A 51 -12.33 -0.42 3.00
C PRO A 51 -12.88 0.38 4.19
N SER A 52 -12.23 0.30 5.33
CA SER A 52 -12.55 1.20 6.45
C SER A 52 -12.20 2.64 6.11
N GLU A 53 -12.72 3.60 6.87
CA GLU A 53 -12.39 5.02 6.71
C GLU A 53 -10.88 5.26 6.78
N LEU A 54 -10.19 4.52 7.66
CA LEU A 54 -8.75 4.61 7.83
C LEU A 54 -7.97 4.10 6.60
N VAL A 55 -8.41 2.99 6.00
CA VAL A 55 -7.82 2.50 4.75
C VAL A 55 -8.13 3.44 3.58
N SER A 56 -9.31 4.08 3.58
CA SER A 56 -9.68 5.07 2.57
C SER A 56 -8.80 6.34 2.66
N GLU A 57 -8.51 6.83 3.87
CA GLU A 57 -7.59 7.96 4.07
C GLU A 57 -6.15 7.59 3.66
N PHE A 58 -5.70 6.37 3.94
CA PHE A 58 -4.43 5.87 3.41
C PHE A 58 -4.37 5.96 1.89
N LEU A 59 -5.37 5.42 1.18
CA LEU A 59 -5.41 5.45 -0.29
C LEU A 59 -5.32 6.88 -0.83
N LYS A 60 -6.08 7.79 -0.23
CA LYS A 60 -6.08 9.22 -0.58
C LYS A 60 -4.69 9.85 -0.39
N ILE A 61 -4.03 9.60 0.75
CA ILE A 61 -2.68 10.12 1.01
C ILE A 61 -1.68 9.61 -0.04
N ILE A 62 -1.72 8.32 -0.35
CA ILE A 62 -0.81 7.70 -1.33
C ILE A 62 -1.00 8.30 -2.73
N GLU A 63 -2.26 8.55 -3.13
CA GLU A 63 -2.57 9.22 -4.40
C GLU A 63 -2.09 10.67 -4.42
N GLU A 64 -2.34 11.45 -3.35
CA GLU A 64 -1.93 12.84 -3.21
C GLU A 64 -0.40 13.02 -3.20
N MET A 65 0.33 12.09 -2.60
CA MET A 65 1.80 12.12 -2.57
C MET A 65 2.44 11.83 -3.94
N GLY A 66 1.70 11.22 -4.87
CA GLY A 66 2.21 10.86 -6.18
C GLY A 66 3.28 9.77 -6.15
N ILE A 67 3.26 8.88 -5.15
CA ILE A 67 4.21 7.76 -5.03
C ILE A 67 3.73 6.47 -5.73
N ILE A 68 2.55 6.51 -6.35
CA ILE A 68 2.09 5.49 -7.29
C ILE A 68 2.85 5.65 -8.59
N ILE A 69 3.84 4.78 -8.80
CA ILE A 69 4.76 4.89 -9.94
C ILE A 69 4.32 4.05 -11.14
N ASP A 70 4.74 4.48 -12.32
CA ASP A 70 4.48 3.76 -13.55
C ASP A 70 5.63 2.82 -13.89
N PHE A 71 5.41 1.52 -13.67
CA PHE A 71 6.32 0.44 -14.03
C PHE A 71 5.53 -0.85 -14.29
N ASP A 72 6.15 -1.85 -14.93
CA ASP A 72 5.55 -3.15 -15.22
C ASP A 72 5.47 -4.02 -13.95
N TRP A 73 4.57 -3.64 -13.04
CA TRP A 73 4.32 -4.32 -11.77
C TRP A 73 3.79 -5.75 -11.96
N ILE A 74 3.10 -6.01 -13.07
CA ILE A 74 2.57 -7.34 -13.42
C ILE A 74 3.71 -8.32 -13.67
N LYS A 75 4.79 -7.89 -14.33
CA LYS A 75 5.97 -8.74 -14.61
C LYS A 75 7.06 -8.67 -13.53
N TRP A 76 6.80 -7.97 -12.43
CA TRP A 76 7.80 -7.80 -11.36
C TRP A 76 7.76 -8.96 -10.36
N ASN A 77 8.33 -10.11 -10.77
CA ASN A 77 8.35 -11.34 -9.97
C ASN A 77 8.99 -11.16 -8.59
N GLU A 78 10.04 -10.35 -8.50
CA GLU A 78 10.69 -10.05 -7.21
C GLU A 78 9.72 -9.44 -6.21
N GLY A 79 8.91 -8.45 -6.62
CA GLY A 79 7.90 -7.84 -5.75
C GLY A 79 6.83 -8.84 -5.32
N VAL A 80 6.44 -9.76 -6.21
CA VAL A 80 5.51 -10.85 -5.88
C VAL A 80 6.08 -11.76 -4.79
N GLU A 81 7.35 -12.16 -4.91
CA GLU A 81 8.00 -13.02 -3.90
C GLU A 81 8.16 -12.31 -2.55
N ILE A 82 8.47 -11.01 -2.56
CA ILE A 82 8.50 -10.19 -1.34
C ILE A 82 7.11 -10.17 -0.68
N LEU A 83 6.06 -9.86 -1.43
CA LEU A 83 4.68 -9.72 -0.89
C LEU A 83 4.03 -11.05 -0.49
N LYS A 84 4.56 -12.18 -0.95
CA LYS A 84 4.13 -13.52 -0.50
C LYS A 84 4.66 -13.89 0.88
N ASN A 85 5.68 -13.19 1.37
CA ASN A 85 6.29 -13.43 2.67
C ASN A 85 5.98 -12.26 3.63
N PRO A 86 4.97 -12.37 4.50
CA PRO A 86 4.65 -11.33 5.48
C PRO A 86 5.79 -11.03 6.48
N ASP A 87 6.73 -11.95 6.63
CA ASP A 87 7.91 -11.85 7.50
C ASP A 87 9.17 -11.40 6.75
N TYR A 88 9.03 -10.91 5.51
CA TYR A 88 10.14 -10.33 4.76
C TYR A 88 10.76 -9.15 5.52
N ASP A 89 12.10 -9.04 5.47
CA ASP A 89 12.81 -7.91 6.05
C ASP A 89 12.72 -6.67 5.15
N PHE A 90 11.65 -5.90 5.29
CA PHE A 90 11.45 -4.68 4.50
C PHE A 90 12.52 -3.61 4.77
N GLN A 91 13.20 -3.66 5.92
CA GLN A 91 14.29 -2.74 6.24
C GLN A 91 15.52 -2.96 5.35
N SER A 92 15.64 -4.09 4.67
CA SER A 92 16.72 -4.32 3.70
C SER A 92 16.49 -3.59 2.36
N LEU A 93 15.28 -3.08 2.11
CA LEU A 93 14.88 -2.52 0.82
C LEU A 93 15.23 -1.03 0.68
N ASN A 94 15.44 -0.58 -0.55
CA ASN A 94 15.63 0.84 -0.89
C ASN A 94 14.28 1.57 -1.06
N LYS A 95 14.33 2.92 -1.04
CA LYS A 95 13.16 3.82 -1.19
C LYS A 95 12.30 3.44 -2.39
N VAL A 96 12.92 3.28 -3.56
CA VAL A 96 12.24 2.95 -4.82
C VAL A 96 11.49 1.62 -4.73
N THR A 97 12.10 0.60 -4.14
CA THR A 97 11.50 -0.74 -4.02
C THR A 97 10.29 -0.71 -3.10
N LEU A 98 10.36 0.02 -1.99
CA LEU A 98 9.22 0.18 -1.09
C LEU A 98 8.05 0.89 -1.78
N CYS A 99 8.30 1.97 -2.55
CA CYS A 99 7.26 2.63 -3.35
C CYS A 99 6.69 1.72 -4.45
N LYS A 100 7.53 0.86 -5.06
CA LYS A 100 7.08 -0.17 -6.02
C LYS A 100 6.14 -1.17 -5.35
N LEU A 101 6.43 -1.60 -4.12
CA LEU A 101 5.57 -2.52 -3.36
C LEU A 101 4.21 -1.89 -3.07
N ILE A 102 4.16 -0.65 -2.57
CA ILE A 102 2.89 0.06 -2.37
C ILE A 102 2.11 0.17 -3.67
N THR A 103 2.78 0.56 -4.76
CA THR A 103 2.18 0.64 -6.09
C THR A 103 1.59 -0.70 -6.53
N ALA A 104 2.33 -1.79 -6.37
CA ALA A 104 1.88 -3.12 -6.74
C ALA A 104 0.67 -3.54 -5.89
N ILE A 105 0.67 -3.28 -4.58
CA ILE A 105 -0.46 -3.58 -3.70
C ILE A 105 -1.72 -2.81 -4.13
N VAL A 106 -1.62 -1.48 -4.24
CA VAL A 106 -2.76 -0.61 -4.58
C VAL A 106 -3.29 -0.91 -5.98
N LYS A 107 -2.42 -1.14 -6.97
CA LYS A 107 -2.85 -1.48 -8.33
C LYS A 107 -3.46 -2.88 -8.39
N ASN A 108 -2.91 -3.86 -7.69
CA ASN A 108 -3.41 -5.23 -7.72
C ASN A 108 -4.79 -5.37 -7.07
N ASP A 109 -5.12 -4.54 -6.08
CA ASP A 109 -6.45 -4.50 -5.46
C ASP A 109 -7.58 -4.20 -6.47
N ARG A 110 -7.27 -3.46 -7.54
CA ARG A 110 -8.23 -3.20 -8.64
C ARG A 110 -8.55 -4.43 -9.49
N PHE A 111 -7.74 -5.48 -9.40
CA PHE A 111 -7.90 -6.73 -10.17
C PHE A 111 -8.23 -7.93 -9.28
N THR A 112 -7.81 -7.87 -8.01
CA THR A 112 -8.03 -8.90 -7.02
C THR A 112 -8.73 -8.27 -5.83
N GLU A 113 -10.06 -8.44 -5.78
CA GLU A 113 -10.91 -7.89 -4.72
C GLU A 113 -10.36 -8.24 -3.32
N GLY A 114 -10.16 -7.22 -2.50
CA GLY A 114 -9.69 -7.37 -1.11
C GLY A 114 -8.19 -7.63 -0.97
N TYR A 115 -7.39 -7.52 -2.03
CA TYR A 115 -5.93 -7.72 -1.95
C TYR A 115 -5.26 -6.70 -1.03
N LEU A 116 -5.63 -5.42 -1.10
CA LEU A 116 -5.12 -4.37 -0.22
C LEU A 116 -5.41 -4.71 1.25
N LEU A 117 -6.66 -5.08 1.53
CA LEU A 117 -7.08 -5.47 2.88
C LEU A 117 -6.32 -6.70 3.38
N SER A 118 -6.04 -7.67 2.51
CA SER A 118 -5.23 -8.83 2.88
C SER A 118 -3.82 -8.44 3.35
N LYS A 119 -3.22 -7.40 2.74
CA LYS A 119 -1.89 -6.88 3.08
C LYS A 119 -1.85 -6.02 4.33
N PHE A 120 -2.97 -5.39 4.69
CA PHE A 120 -3.14 -4.82 6.02
C PHE A 120 -3.30 -5.92 7.08
N ASN A 121 -4.16 -6.92 6.82
CA ASN A 121 -4.44 -8.02 7.75
C ASN A 121 -3.21 -8.89 8.06
N ASP A 122 -2.37 -9.18 7.06
CA ASP A 122 -1.12 -9.94 7.27
C ASP A 122 0.04 -9.08 7.84
N GLY A 123 -0.19 -7.77 8.04
CA GLY A 123 0.77 -6.83 8.60
C GLY A 123 1.86 -6.36 7.64
N SER A 124 1.94 -6.89 6.42
CA SER A 124 2.98 -6.54 5.44
C SER A 124 2.95 -5.04 5.12
N LEU A 125 1.76 -4.50 4.86
CA LEU A 125 1.62 -3.09 4.48
C LEU A 125 2.00 -2.15 5.62
N LEU A 126 1.65 -2.49 6.87
CA LEU A 126 2.04 -1.71 8.04
C LEU A 126 3.56 -1.70 8.24
N LYS A 127 4.23 -2.85 8.07
CA LYS A 127 5.70 -2.96 8.13
C LYS A 127 6.38 -2.13 7.02
N ILE A 128 5.82 -2.12 5.81
CA ILE A 128 6.31 -1.27 4.70
C ILE A 128 6.21 0.22 5.08
N ILE A 129 5.06 0.65 5.59
CA ILE A 129 4.83 2.06 5.98
C ILE A 129 5.78 2.46 7.13
N GLN A 130 5.95 1.62 8.14
CA GLN A 130 6.90 1.85 9.23
C GLN A 130 8.34 1.99 8.72
N THR A 131 8.71 1.24 7.68
CA THR A 131 10.05 1.31 7.08
C THR A 131 10.32 2.68 6.44
N PHE A 132 9.29 3.42 6.02
CA PHE A 132 9.48 4.77 5.52
C PHE A 132 10.04 5.73 6.56
N GLU A 133 9.70 5.55 7.83
CA GLU A 133 10.21 6.38 8.91
C GLU A 133 11.74 6.34 9.00
N THR A 134 12.32 5.17 8.75
CA THR A 134 13.76 4.90 8.85
C THR A 134 14.49 5.10 7.52
N LYS A 135 13.80 5.03 6.37
CA LYS A 135 14.45 5.07 5.05
C LYS A 135 14.45 6.43 4.39
N PHE A 136 13.53 7.31 4.77
CA PHE A 136 13.42 8.64 4.21
C PHE A 136 13.91 9.66 5.22
N GLU A 137 15.20 9.60 5.62
CA GLU A 137 15.82 10.67 6.42
C GLU A 137 15.80 12.03 5.70
#